data_AF-A0A6C0LVD8-F1
#
_entry.id   AF-A0A6C0LVD8-F1
#
_cell.length_a   1.000
_cell.length_b   1.000
_cell.length_c   1.000
_cell.angle_alpha   90.00
_cell.angle_beta   90.00
_cell.angle_gamma   90.00
#
_symmetry.space_group_name_H-M   'P 1'
#
loop_
_entity.id
_entity.type
_entity.pdbx_description
1 polymer ?
#
loop_
_entity_poly.entity_id
_entity_poly.type
_entity_poly.pdbx_seq_one_letter_code
_entity_poly.pdbx_strand_id
1 'polypeptide(L)'
;MDNELFTSICNGDIQNSIMISTKIIFLHESIDMLENVYINICAYIGSFISLYDISKLTDIYSSLKNIIENEKLIIKDIYIIISKMCILCDIYNKHPNARCGNMSIKVLKDKISILFNSNELKLSHNGVMRFDGILPPHDHENYNLAIKIVAIIIKTIKSTDDISVDDGDTLVDISNKLRHIIDYILRTKFKFETKFYSSDNDNAWFLWGVFCVLYKNKIFNDAFWLYNYEYKKKYRSKRVGILWSLPIISIYTHKSDISKGWSSKENNVIAKIEEISINLYNELRRKIIKDNPDKFEKKNKDEVDKYDGLKYILNFVPVVNYINDKSNDNSYKNTSQINAQIKEDIRHISY
;
A
#
# COMPACT_ATOMS: atom_id res chain seq x y z
N MET A 1 -15.04 -9.81 -8.98
CA MET A 1 -13.57 -9.68 -9.05
C MET A 1 -12.96 -8.89 -7.89
N ASP A 2 -13.31 -7.62 -7.61
CA ASP A 2 -12.74 -6.89 -6.44
C ASP A 2 -12.90 -7.63 -5.11
N ASN A 3 -14.13 -7.99 -4.80
CA ASN A 3 -14.45 -8.73 -3.58
C ASN A 3 -13.87 -10.15 -3.59
N GLU A 4 -13.69 -10.77 -4.76
CA GLU A 4 -13.10 -12.11 -4.87
C GLU A 4 -11.61 -12.08 -4.56
N LEU A 5 -10.87 -11.12 -5.14
CA LEU A 5 -9.44 -10.97 -4.85
C LEU A 5 -9.22 -10.62 -3.37
N PHE A 6 -10.01 -9.66 -2.85
CA PHE A 6 -9.96 -9.30 -1.43
C PHE A 6 -10.20 -10.51 -0.54
N THR A 7 -11.25 -11.29 -0.81
CA THR A 7 -11.59 -12.48 -0.01
C THR A 7 -10.51 -13.55 -0.11
N SER A 8 -10.00 -13.80 -1.31
CA SER A 8 -8.91 -14.77 -1.54
C SER A 8 -7.67 -14.44 -0.73
N ILE A 9 -7.25 -13.16 -0.71
CA ILE A 9 -6.09 -12.73 0.07
C ILE A 9 -6.38 -12.81 1.57
N CYS A 10 -7.57 -12.39 2.01
CA CYS A 10 -7.99 -12.49 3.42
C CYS A 10 -8.03 -13.94 3.93
N ASN A 11 -8.26 -14.91 3.05
CA ASN A 11 -8.24 -16.33 3.38
C ASN A 11 -6.82 -16.94 3.38
N GLY A 12 -5.80 -16.18 2.98
CA GLY A 12 -4.42 -16.66 2.85
C GLY A 12 -4.17 -17.53 1.61
N ASP A 13 -5.08 -17.52 0.63
CA ASP A 13 -4.96 -18.35 -0.58
C ASP A 13 -4.07 -17.65 -1.62
N ILE A 14 -2.76 -17.91 -1.55
CA ILE A 14 -1.77 -17.32 -2.47
C ILE A 14 -2.07 -17.69 -3.93
N GLN A 15 -2.38 -18.96 -4.20
CA GLN A 15 -2.54 -19.47 -5.55
C GLN A 15 -3.73 -18.82 -6.26
N ASN A 16 -4.88 -18.80 -5.59
CA ASN A 16 -6.08 -18.19 -6.16
C ASN A 16 -5.94 -16.67 -6.26
N SER A 17 -5.27 -16.03 -5.29
CA SER A 17 -5.03 -14.58 -5.30
C SER A 17 -4.15 -14.15 -6.48
N ILE A 18 -3.10 -14.91 -6.79
CA ILE A 18 -2.25 -14.70 -7.96
C ILE A 18 -3.05 -14.90 -9.25
N MET A 19 -3.85 -15.97 -9.35
CA MET A 19 -4.72 -16.23 -10.51
C MET A 19 -5.68 -15.06 -10.78
N ILE A 20 -6.41 -14.61 -9.77
CA ILE A 20 -7.39 -13.52 -9.90
C ILE A 20 -6.68 -12.21 -10.26
N SER A 21 -5.55 -11.90 -9.61
CA SER A 21 -4.77 -10.69 -9.93
C SER A 21 -4.29 -10.71 -11.38
N THR A 22 -3.80 -11.86 -11.85
CA THR A 22 -3.34 -12.03 -13.24
C THR A 22 -4.49 -11.84 -14.23
N LYS A 23 -5.69 -12.35 -13.91
CA LYS A 23 -6.90 -12.11 -14.72
C LYS A 23 -7.23 -10.62 -14.81
N ILE A 24 -7.16 -9.89 -13.71
CA ILE A 24 -7.42 -8.44 -13.69
C ILE A 24 -6.40 -7.71 -14.56
N ILE A 25 -5.10 -7.99 -14.39
CA ILE A 25 -4.03 -7.37 -15.19
C ILE A 25 -4.24 -7.65 -16.69
N PHE A 26 -4.53 -8.90 -17.04
CA PHE A 26 -4.51 -9.34 -18.44
C PHE A 26 -5.82 -9.12 -19.20
N LEU A 27 -6.98 -9.12 -18.52
CA LEU A 27 -8.30 -8.99 -19.16
C LEU A 27 -8.94 -7.60 -19.02
N HIS A 28 -8.57 -6.86 -17.98
CA HIS A 28 -9.26 -5.63 -17.62
C HIS A 28 -8.37 -4.39 -17.70
N GLU A 29 -7.04 -4.57 -17.78
CA GLU A 29 -6.05 -3.49 -17.83
C GLU A 29 -6.23 -2.44 -16.71
N SER A 30 -6.89 -2.83 -15.63
CA SER A 30 -7.33 -1.94 -14.56
C SER A 30 -6.38 -2.04 -13.37
N ILE A 31 -5.23 -1.38 -13.47
CA ILE A 31 -4.21 -1.39 -12.42
C ILE A 31 -4.75 -0.70 -11.15
N ASP A 32 -5.44 0.44 -11.29
CA ASP A 32 -6.06 1.18 -10.18
C ASP A 32 -6.99 0.30 -9.30
N MET A 33 -7.64 -0.68 -9.92
CA MET A 33 -8.49 -1.66 -9.23
C MET A 33 -7.67 -2.53 -8.26
N LEU A 34 -6.53 -3.05 -8.72
CA LEU A 34 -5.62 -3.88 -7.92
C LEU A 34 -5.04 -3.08 -6.77
N GLU A 35 -4.56 -1.86 -7.04
CA GLU A 35 -3.98 -0.98 -6.04
C GLU A 35 -5.00 -0.68 -4.93
N ASN A 36 -6.23 -0.37 -5.30
CA ASN A 36 -7.32 -0.14 -4.35
C ASN A 36 -7.63 -1.40 -3.51
N VAL A 37 -7.65 -2.59 -4.11
CA VAL A 37 -7.83 -3.85 -3.37
C VAL A 37 -6.68 -4.10 -2.39
N TYR A 38 -5.43 -3.91 -2.82
CA TYR A 38 -4.25 -4.08 -1.98
C TYR A 38 -4.21 -3.10 -0.80
N ILE A 39 -4.57 -1.83 -1.03
CA ILE A 39 -4.69 -0.85 0.06
C ILE A 39 -5.80 -1.24 1.03
N ASN A 40 -6.94 -1.76 0.55
CA ASN A 40 -8.01 -2.24 1.42
C ASN A 40 -7.57 -3.45 2.24
N ILE A 41 -6.74 -4.34 1.70
CA ILE A 41 -6.15 -5.46 2.45
C ILE A 41 -5.17 -4.94 3.51
N CYS A 42 -4.33 -3.96 3.18
CA CYS A 42 -3.49 -3.27 4.15
C CYS A 42 -4.29 -2.68 5.32
N ALA A 43 -5.45 -2.10 5.04
CA ALA A 43 -6.36 -1.61 6.07
C ALA A 43 -7.00 -2.74 6.89
N TYR A 44 -7.40 -3.82 6.23
CA TYR A 44 -7.91 -5.02 6.89
C TYR A 44 -6.87 -5.61 7.86
N ILE A 45 -5.62 -5.79 7.41
CA ILE A 45 -4.52 -6.28 8.25
C ILE A 45 -4.23 -5.32 9.41
N GLY A 46 -4.18 -4.01 9.14
CA GLY A 46 -3.97 -3.00 10.17
C GLY A 46 -5.02 -3.02 11.30
N SER A 47 -6.21 -3.56 11.04
CA SER A 47 -7.26 -3.71 12.06
C SER A 47 -6.98 -4.79 13.11
N PHE A 48 -6.15 -5.79 12.82
CA PHE A 48 -5.87 -6.90 13.75
C PHE A 48 -4.38 -7.15 14.03
N ILE A 49 -3.47 -6.47 13.32
CA ILE A 49 -2.03 -6.75 13.40
C ILE A 49 -1.55 -6.71 14.86
N SER A 50 -0.72 -7.69 15.24
CA SER A 50 -0.10 -7.77 16.56
C SER A 50 1.18 -6.94 16.61
N LEU A 51 1.67 -6.64 17.81
CA LEU A 51 3.00 -6.04 17.96
C LEU A 51 4.12 -6.97 17.47
N TYR A 52 3.94 -8.29 17.61
CA TYR A 52 4.92 -9.29 17.15
C TYR A 52 5.06 -9.37 15.63
N ASP A 53 4.02 -9.00 14.86
CA ASP A 53 4.00 -9.11 13.40
C ASP A 53 4.06 -7.76 12.67
N ILE A 54 4.10 -6.65 13.41
CA ILE A 54 3.99 -5.32 12.81
C ILE A 54 5.12 -5.01 11.81
N SER A 55 6.34 -5.52 12.04
CA SER A 55 7.46 -5.34 11.11
C SER A 55 7.13 -5.84 9.70
N LYS A 56 6.42 -6.97 9.59
CA LYS A 56 5.94 -7.52 8.31
C LYS A 56 4.97 -6.57 7.61
N LEU A 57 4.03 -5.98 8.37
CA LEU A 57 3.10 -5.00 7.81
C LEU A 57 3.82 -3.73 7.36
N THR A 58 4.85 -3.29 8.08
CA THR A 58 5.64 -2.12 7.67
C THR A 58 6.37 -2.35 6.35
N ASP A 59 6.94 -3.54 6.15
CA ASP A 59 7.54 -3.95 4.87
C ASP A 59 6.50 -3.99 3.73
N ILE A 60 5.28 -4.48 4.00
CA ILE A 60 4.18 -4.45 3.04
C ILE A 60 3.81 -3.03 2.64
N TYR A 61 3.71 -2.08 3.60
CA TYR A 61 3.38 -0.70 3.28
C TYR A 61 4.42 -0.05 2.35
N SER A 62 5.70 -0.18 2.68
CA SER A 62 6.76 0.37 1.83
C SER A 62 6.82 -0.32 0.46
N SER A 63 6.64 -1.65 0.42
CA SER A 63 6.60 -2.41 -0.84
C SER A 63 5.43 -1.99 -1.73
N LEU A 64 4.23 -1.87 -1.17
CA LEU A 64 3.02 -1.50 -1.92
C LEU A 64 3.11 -0.08 -2.45
N LYS A 65 3.59 0.87 -1.64
CA LYS A 65 3.79 2.24 -2.11
C LYS A 65 4.74 2.28 -3.30
N ASN A 66 5.88 1.60 -3.21
CA ASN A 66 6.85 1.56 -4.32
C ASN A 66 6.25 0.93 -5.59
N ILE A 67 5.37 -0.06 -5.46
CA ILE A 67 4.66 -0.67 -6.60
C ILE A 67 3.74 0.34 -7.27
N ILE A 68 2.96 1.09 -6.49
CA ILE A 68 2.00 2.08 -7.00
C ILE A 68 2.72 3.30 -7.61
N GLU A 69 3.82 3.75 -7.01
CA GLU A 69 4.62 4.87 -7.54
C GLU A 69 5.41 4.49 -8.79
N ASN A 70 5.58 3.20 -9.09
CA ASN A 70 6.33 2.75 -10.26
C ASN A 70 5.48 2.88 -11.52
N GLU A 71 5.98 3.61 -12.51
CA GLU A 71 5.33 3.79 -13.82
C GLU A 71 5.13 2.46 -14.57
N LYS A 72 5.90 1.42 -14.24
CA LYS A 72 5.83 0.10 -14.88
C LYS A 72 5.36 -0.96 -13.90
N LEU A 73 4.32 -1.68 -14.28
CA LEU A 73 3.87 -2.86 -13.55
C LEU A 73 4.87 -4.01 -13.69
N ILE A 74 5.45 -4.44 -12.57
CA ILE A 74 6.36 -5.58 -12.50
C ILE A 74 5.60 -6.75 -11.88
N ILE A 75 5.28 -7.78 -12.69
CA ILE A 75 4.50 -8.95 -12.25
C ILE A 75 5.11 -9.65 -11.03
N LYS A 76 6.44 -9.73 -10.97
CA LYS A 76 7.17 -10.29 -9.85
C LYS A 76 6.79 -9.60 -8.53
N ASP A 77 6.78 -8.27 -8.52
CA ASP A 77 6.51 -7.47 -7.33
C ASP A 77 5.04 -7.61 -6.90
N ILE A 78 4.12 -7.71 -7.86
CA ILE A 78 2.70 -8.00 -7.62
C ILE A 78 2.52 -9.37 -6.93
N TYR A 79 3.19 -10.41 -7.40
CA TYR A 79 3.04 -11.75 -6.81
C TYR A 79 3.68 -11.84 -5.42
N ILE A 80 4.81 -11.14 -5.23
CA ILE A 80 5.47 -11.02 -3.93
C ILE A 80 4.55 -10.29 -2.93
N ILE A 81 3.97 -9.14 -3.29
CA ILE A 81 3.13 -8.38 -2.36
C ILE A 81 1.85 -9.15 -1.98
N ILE A 82 1.23 -9.86 -2.94
CA ILE A 82 0.10 -10.76 -2.68
C ILE A 82 0.50 -11.82 -1.65
N SER A 83 1.67 -12.44 -1.85
CA SER A 83 2.15 -13.51 -0.98
C SER A 83 2.40 -13.01 0.44
N LYS A 84 3.04 -11.84 0.58
CA LYS A 84 3.24 -11.18 1.89
C LYS A 84 1.91 -10.89 2.59
N MET A 85 0.92 -10.35 1.88
CA MET A 85 -0.41 -10.08 2.43
C MET A 85 -1.14 -11.37 2.84
N CYS A 86 -1.11 -12.41 1.99
CA CYS A 86 -1.71 -13.71 2.29
C CYS A 86 -1.08 -14.35 3.54
N ILE A 87 0.24 -14.28 3.71
CA ILE A 87 0.92 -14.81 4.89
C ILE A 87 0.42 -14.13 6.17
N LEU A 88 0.31 -12.80 6.21
CA LEU A 88 -0.22 -12.11 7.38
C LEU A 88 -1.68 -12.45 7.68
N CYS A 89 -2.49 -12.59 6.64
CA CYS A 89 -3.87 -13.04 6.78
C CYS A 89 -3.95 -14.49 7.30
N ASP A 90 -3.09 -15.39 6.83
CA ASP A 90 -3.00 -16.78 7.30
C ASP A 90 -2.57 -16.87 8.77
N ILE A 91 -1.58 -16.07 9.19
CA ILE A 91 -1.18 -15.93 10.60
C ILE A 91 -2.38 -15.55 11.45
N TYR A 92 -3.15 -14.54 11.02
CA TYR A 92 -4.36 -14.13 11.73
C TYR A 92 -5.46 -15.19 11.74
N ASN A 93 -5.67 -15.89 10.62
CA ASN A 93 -6.71 -16.93 10.55
C ASN A 93 -6.40 -18.11 11.48
N LYS A 94 -5.10 -18.42 11.69
CA LYS A 94 -4.64 -19.45 12.64
C LYS A 94 -4.63 -18.96 14.08
N HIS A 95 -4.29 -17.69 14.29
CA HIS A 95 -4.19 -17.06 15.62
C HIS A 95 -4.95 -15.73 15.66
N PRO A 96 -6.30 -15.77 15.75
CA PRO A 96 -7.10 -14.57 15.65
C PRO A 96 -6.90 -13.62 16.84
N ASN A 97 -6.62 -12.36 16.54
CA ASN A 97 -6.59 -11.28 17.51
C ASN A 97 -7.86 -10.41 17.40
N ALA A 98 -8.15 -9.64 18.46
CA ALA A 98 -9.28 -8.73 18.46
C ALA A 98 -9.10 -7.63 17.39
N ARG A 99 -10.10 -7.48 16.51
CA ARG A 99 -10.13 -6.41 15.50
C ARG A 99 -10.53 -5.08 16.12
N CYS A 100 -9.83 -4.04 15.69
CA CYS A 100 -10.18 -2.65 15.96
C CYS A 100 -11.45 -2.24 15.20
N GLY A 101 -12.19 -1.25 15.70
CA GLY A 101 -13.45 -0.78 15.11
C GLY A 101 -14.71 -1.58 15.46
N ASN A 102 -14.59 -2.82 15.96
CA ASN A 102 -15.73 -3.67 16.32
C ASN A 102 -16.41 -3.26 17.64
N MET A 103 -15.66 -2.61 18.53
CA MET A 103 -16.15 -2.24 19.86
C MET A 103 -17.09 -1.03 19.76
N SER A 104 -18.11 -0.93 20.62
CA SER A 104 -18.97 0.27 20.64
C SER A 104 -18.18 1.48 21.17
N ILE A 105 -18.56 2.69 20.74
CA ILE A 105 -17.88 3.92 21.19
C ILE A 105 -17.99 4.12 22.71
N LYS A 106 -19.08 3.63 23.34
CA LYS A 106 -19.28 3.65 24.79
C LYS A 106 -18.22 2.80 25.50
N VAL A 107 -18.04 1.56 25.07
CA VAL A 107 -17.06 0.64 25.68
C VAL A 107 -15.63 1.15 25.45
N LEU A 108 -15.32 1.71 24.28
CA LEU A 108 -14.02 2.37 24.04
C LEU A 108 -13.79 3.54 25.01
N LYS A 109 -14.80 4.41 25.16
CA LYS A 109 -14.74 5.55 26.09
C LYS A 109 -14.48 5.08 27.51
N ASP A 110 -15.15 4.02 27.96
CA ASP A 110 -15.00 3.47 29.30
C ASP A 110 -13.57 2.95 29.52
N LYS A 111 -13.01 2.21 28.55
CA LYS A 111 -11.63 1.68 28.60
C LYS A 111 -10.55 2.76 28.67
N ILE A 112 -10.76 3.90 28.01
CA ILE A 112 -9.77 4.99 27.97
C ILE A 112 -10.09 6.13 28.97
N SER A 113 -11.22 6.05 29.68
CA SER A 113 -11.74 7.13 30.53
C SER A 113 -10.72 7.60 31.57
N ILE A 114 -10.01 6.68 32.20
CA ILE A 114 -8.97 6.96 33.20
C ILE A 114 -7.87 7.87 32.62
N LEU A 115 -7.49 7.69 31.35
CA LEU A 115 -6.48 8.51 30.68
C LEU A 115 -7.02 9.91 30.36
N PHE A 116 -8.25 9.99 29.86
CA PHE A 116 -8.90 11.25 29.51
C PHE A 116 -9.40 12.06 30.71
N ASN A 117 -9.54 11.45 31.88
CA ASN A 117 -9.98 12.12 33.12
C ASN A 117 -8.81 12.55 34.02
N SER A 118 -7.58 12.13 33.73
CA SER A 118 -6.40 12.62 34.45
C SER A 118 -6.19 14.12 34.17
N ASN A 119 -6.21 14.93 35.22
CA ASN A 119 -6.03 16.40 35.14
C ASN A 119 -4.55 16.82 35.06
N GLU A 120 -3.63 15.87 35.27
CA GLU A 120 -2.19 16.12 35.32
C GLU A 120 -1.52 16.07 33.93
N LEU A 121 -2.25 15.63 32.90
CA LEU A 121 -1.70 15.49 31.56
C LEU A 121 -1.76 16.80 30.78
N LYS A 122 -0.63 17.51 30.74
CA LYS A 122 -0.44 18.71 29.92
C LYS A 122 0.88 18.63 29.14
N LEU A 123 0.91 19.25 27.97
CA LEU A 123 2.16 19.49 27.26
C LEU A 123 2.95 20.59 27.97
N SER A 124 4.27 20.46 27.98
CA SER A 124 5.16 21.58 28.33
C SER A 124 5.08 22.68 27.28
N HIS A 125 5.59 23.88 27.59
CA HIS A 125 5.64 24.99 26.64
C HIS A 125 6.35 24.59 25.33
N ASN A 126 7.52 23.94 25.43
CA ASN A 126 8.24 23.39 24.27
C ASN A 126 7.42 22.34 23.52
N GLY A 127 6.62 21.54 24.25
CA GLY A 127 5.68 20.61 23.65
C GLY A 127 4.63 21.33 22.81
N VAL A 128 3.97 22.36 23.36
CA VAL A 128 2.98 23.17 22.62
C VAL A 128 3.61 23.78 21.37
N MET A 129 4.80 24.39 21.48
CA MET A 129 5.51 24.97 20.34
C MET A 129 5.83 23.92 19.26
N ARG A 130 6.27 22.71 19.66
CA ARG A 130 6.58 21.62 18.72
C ARG A 130 5.37 21.15 17.92
N PHE A 131 4.16 21.24 18.49
CA PHE A 131 2.92 20.81 17.85
C PHE A 131 2.08 21.98 17.32
N ASP A 132 2.60 23.21 17.28
CA ASP A 132 1.86 24.42 16.90
C ASP A 132 1.23 24.33 15.49
N GLY A 133 1.86 23.64 14.55
CA GLY A 133 1.30 23.41 13.21
C GLY A 133 0.07 22.48 13.18
N ILE A 134 -0.16 21.71 14.25
CA ILE A 134 -1.18 20.65 14.32
C ILE A 134 -2.28 21.01 15.31
N LEU A 135 -1.92 21.72 16.38
CA LEU A 135 -2.89 22.20 17.35
C LEU A 135 -3.80 23.25 16.67
N PRO A 136 -5.11 23.22 16.98
CA PRO A 136 -6.01 24.24 16.48
C PRO A 136 -5.69 25.62 17.09
N PRO A 137 -6.30 26.70 16.58
CA PRO A 137 -6.19 28.02 17.18
C PRO A 137 -6.55 28.01 18.68
N HIS A 138 -5.93 28.90 19.47
CA HIS A 138 -6.09 28.95 20.92
C HIS A 138 -7.54 29.18 21.40
N ASP A 139 -8.34 29.85 20.58
CA ASP A 139 -9.75 30.17 20.78
C ASP A 139 -10.70 29.05 20.31
N HIS A 140 -10.20 28.03 19.63
CA HIS A 140 -11.00 26.91 19.16
C HIS A 140 -11.47 26.03 20.34
N GLU A 141 -12.75 25.62 20.33
CA GLU A 141 -13.39 24.84 21.42
C GLU A 141 -12.60 23.57 21.82
N ASN A 142 -12.00 22.91 20.83
CA ASN A 142 -11.23 21.67 21.02
C ASN A 142 -9.73 21.88 21.28
N TYR A 143 -9.23 23.11 21.50
CA TYR A 143 -7.81 23.38 21.73
C TYR A 143 -7.23 22.62 22.94
N ASN A 144 -7.87 22.76 24.10
CA ASN A 144 -7.43 22.08 25.32
C ASN A 144 -7.53 20.55 25.19
N LEU A 145 -8.55 20.07 24.47
CA LEU A 145 -8.71 18.65 24.16
C LEU A 145 -7.58 18.14 23.25
N ALA A 146 -7.20 18.91 22.23
CA ALA A 146 -6.10 18.56 21.33
C ALA A 146 -4.78 18.42 22.11
N ILE A 147 -4.44 19.40 22.96
CA ILE A 147 -3.26 19.33 23.85
C ILE A 147 -3.30 18.06 24.70
N LYS A 148 -4.46 17.78 25.30
CA LYS A 148 -4.63 16.62 26.18
C LYS A 148 -4.43 15.30 25.41
N ILE A 149 -4.99 15.19 24.21
CA ILE A 149 -4.82 14.01 23.35
C ILE A 149 -3.34 13.80 23.01
N VAL A 150 -2.63 14.85 22.57
CA VAL A 150 -1.19 14.74 22.26
C VAL A 150 -0.39 14.31 23.49
N ALA A 151 -0.68 14.89 24.66
CA ALA A 151 -0.04 14.50 25.91
C ALA A 151 -0.29 13.03 26.28
N ILE A 152 -1.53 12.53 26.11
CA ILE A 152 -1.89 11.13 26.34
C ILE A 152 -1.12 10.20 25.41
N ILE A 153 -1.06 10.51 24.12
CA ILE A 153 -0.34 9.72 23.12
C ILE A 153 1.15 9.63 23.50
N ILE A 154 1.78 10.77 23.77
CA ILE A 154 3.21 10.83 24.15
C ILE A 154 3.48 10.03 25.43
N LYS A 155 2.65 10.23 26.47
CA LYS A 155 2.85 9.53 27.74
C LYS A 155 2.70 8.02 27.60
N THR A 156 1.73 7.58 26.81
CA THR A 156 1.48 6.14 26.58
C THR A 156 2.62 5.50 25.81
N ILE A 157 3.20 6.19 24.82
CA ILE A 157 4.39 5.71 24.12
C ILE A 157 5.58 5.65 25.09
N LYS A 158 5.86 6.75 25.79
CA LYS A 158 7.00 6.85 26.72
C LYS A 158 6.94 5.86 27.87
N SER A 159 5.74 5.42 28.29
CA SER A 159 5.64 4.37 29.32
C SER A 159 6.23 3.02 28.88
N THR A 160 6.58 2.85 27.61
CA THR A 160 7.30 1.66 27.13
C THR A 160 8.82 1.78 27.23
N ASP A 161 9.39 2.98 27.38
CA ASP A 161 10.84 3.20 27.24
C ASP A 161 11.65 2.33 28.23
N ASP A 162 11.18 2.20 29.47
CA ASP A 162 11.84 1.42 30.54
C ASP A 162 11.43 -0.07 30.59
N ILE A 163 10.56 -0.54 29.69
CA ILE A 163 10.07 -1.93 29.68
C ILE A 163 10.99 -2.80 28.80
N SER A 164 11.42 -3.96 29.30
CA SER A 164 12.21 -4.91 28.49
C SER A 164 11.38 -5.48 27.34
N VAL A 165 12.04 -5.79 26.21
CA VAL A 165 11.42 -6.50 25.09
C VAL A 165 10.95 -7.91 25.49
N ASP A 166 11.58 -8.51 26.51
CA ASP A 166 11.18 -9.80 27.06
C ASP A 166 9.82 -9.75 27.77
N ASP A 167 9.39 -8.57 28.23
CA ASP A 167 8.05 -8.33 28.77
C ASP A 167 7.08 -7.93 27.62
N GLY A 168 6.99 -8.83 26.65
CA GLY A 168 6.23 -8.61 25.42
C GLY A 168 4.74 -8.42 25.67
N ASP A 169 4.16 -9.08 26.66
CA ASP A 169 2.72 -8.97 26.99
C ASP A 169 2.36 -7.55 27.46
N THR A 170 3.18 -6.96 28.34
CA THR A 170 2.97 -5.58 28.79
C THR A 170 3.10 -4.59 27.62
N LEU A 171 4.06 -4.80 26.72
CA LEU A 171 4.22 -3.98 25.52
C LEU A 171 3.01 -4.11 24.57
N VAL A 172 2.49 -5.33 24.39
CA VAL A 172 1.28 -5.61 23.62
C VAL A 172 0.08 -4.88 24.23
N ASP A 173 -0.10 -4.94 25.54
CA ASP A 173 -1.20 -4.26 26.24
C ASP A 173 -1.15 -2.74 26.09
N ILE A 174 0.04 -2.14 26.24
CA ILE A 174 0.24 -0.71 26.02
C ILE A 174 -0.04 -0.33 24.56
N SER A 175 0.41 -1.13 23.60
CA SER A 175 0.16 -0.89 22.16
C SER A 175 -1.34 -0.93 21.83
N ASN A 176 -2.08 -1.89 22.40
CA ASN A 176 -3.52 -2.00 22.22
C ASN A 176 -4.28 -0.87 22.92
N LYS A 177 -3.81 -0.42 24.09
CA LYS A 177 -4.36 0.75 24.78
C LYS A 177 -4.21 2.02 23.93
N LEU A 178 -3.03 2.23 23.34
CA LEU A 178 -2.81 3.34 22.41
C LEU A 178 -3.69 3.21 21.16
N ARG A 179 -3.85 1.99 20.62
CA ARG A 179 -4.79 1.71 19.52
C ARG A 179 -6.23 2.08 19.87
N HIS A 180 -6.70 1.77 21.08
CA HIS A 180 -8.03 2.16 21.54
C HIS A 180 -8.21 3.68 21.66
N ILE A 181 -7.19 4.41 22.11
CA ILE A 181 -7.20 5.88 22.12
C ILE A 181 -7.39 6.41 20.70
N ILE A 182 -6.61 5.90 19.74
CA ILE A 182 -6.70 6.32 18.34
C ILE A 182 -8.05 5.97 17.71
N ASP A 183 -8.57 4.75 17.93
CA ASP A 183 -9.88 4.35 17.41
C ASP A 183 -11.01 5.24 17.96
N TYR A 184 -10.95 5.55 19.25
CA TYR A 184 -11.91 6.47 19.86
C TYR A 184 -11.87 7.85 19.19
N ILE A 185 -10.70 8.44 19.04
CA ILE A 185 -10.54 9.76 18.40
C ILE A 185 -11.09 9.72 16.96
N LEU A 186 -10.71 8.74 16.17
CA LEU A 186 -11.16 8.60 14.77
C LEU A 186 -12.69 8.48 14.63
N ARG A 187 -13.40 7.98 15.64
CA ARG A 187 -14.86 7.77 15.62
C ARG A 187 -15.67 8.85 16.33
N THR A 188 -15.02 9.75 17.05
CA THR A 188 -15.67 10.89 17.69
C THR A 188 -15.99 11.99 16.68
N LYS A 189 -16.92 12.87 17.05
CA LYS A 189 -17.28 14.06 16.25
C LYS A 189 -16.39 15.27 16.51
N PHE A 190 -15.25 15.08 17.17
CA PHE A 190 -14.29 16.16 17.36
C PHE A 190 -13.88 16.74 16.01
N LYS A 191 -13.57 18.03 16.00
CA LYS A 191 -13.05 18.74 14.85
C LYS A 191 -11.79 19.46 15.29
N PHE A 192 -10.72 19.24 14.55
CA PHE A 192 -9.43 19.88 14.79
C PHE A 192 -9.03 20.61 13.52
N GLU A 193 -9.05 21.94 13.58
CA GLU A 193 -8.51 22.78 12.52
C GLU A 193 -6.98 22.72 12.58
N THR A 194 -6.33 22.16 11.56
CA THR A 194 -4.86 22.08 11.50
C THR A 194 -4.31 23.16 10.56
N LYS A 195 -3.13 23.72 10.86
CA LYS A 195 -2.55 24.78 10.02
C LYS A 195 -2.06 24.24 8.66
N PHE A 196 -1.67 22.96 8.60
CA PHE A 196 -1.17 22.35 7.37
C PHE A 196 -2.27 21.80 6.45
N TYR A 197 -3.49 21.63 6.97
CA TYR A 197 -4.65 21.19 6.18
C TYR A 197 -5.92 21.88 6.67
N SER A 198 -6.07 23.15 6.30
CA SER A 198 -7.16 24.03 6.76
C SER A 198 -8.51 23.78 6.06
N SER A 199 -8.52 23.01 4.96
CA SER A 199 -9.74 22.73 4.19
C SER A 199 -10.58 21.56 4.75
N ASP A 200 -10.05 20.78 5.69
CA ASP A 200 -10.74 19.64 6.29
C ASP A 200 -10.31 19.44 7.75
N ASN A 201 -11.27 19.43 8.66
CA ASN A 201 -11.03 19.39 10.11
C ASN A 201 -11.12 17.98 10.67
N ASP A 202 -10.83 16.98 9.84
CA ASP A 202 -10.97 15.60 10.21
C ASP A 202 -9.89 15.10 11.18
N ASN A 203 -10.31 14.30 12.15
CA ASN A 203 -9.45 13.66 13.16
C ASN A 203 -8.29 12.85 12.57
N ALA A 204 -8.42 12.28 11.37
CA ALA A 204 -7.34 11.58 10.68
C ALA A 204 -6.15 12.50 10.37
N TRP A 205 -6.42 13.75 9.95
CA TRP A 205 -5.39 14.74 9.66
C TRP A 205 -4.68 15.16 10.94
N PHE A 206 -5.44 15.46 11.99
CA PHE A 206 -4.86 15.76 13.30
C PHE A 206 -3.92 14.64 13.79
N LEU A 207 -4.37 13.39 13.75
CA LEU A 207 -3.55 12.24 14.16
C LEU A 207 -2.31 12.05 13.28
N TRP A 208 -2.43 12.29 11.97
CA TRP A 208 -1.28 12.29 11.06
C TRP A 208 -0.22 13.28 11.48
N GLY A 209 -0.63 14.54 11.69
CA GLY A 209 0.26 15.58 12.15
C GLY A 209 0.99 15.15 13.41
N VAL A 210 0.25 14.61 14.39
CA VAL A 210 0.85 14.13 15.65
C VAL A 210 1.94 13.10 15.41
N PHE A 211 1.67 12.06 14.63
CA PHE A 211 2.67 11.02 14.34
C PHE A 211 3.85 11.55 13.52
N CYS A 212 3.65 12.45 12.55
CA CYS A 212 4.73 13.06 11.78
C CYS A 212 5.66 13.95 12.63
N VAL A 213 5.11 14.67 13.59
CA VAL A 213 5.95 15.47 14.51
C VAL A 213 6.70 14.57 15.49
N LEU A 214 6.10 13.46 15.93
CA LEU A 214 6.76 12.49 16.80
C LEU A 214 7.85 11.71 16.08
N TYR A 215 7.58 11.28 14.84
CA TYR A 215 8.42 10.37 14.09
C TYR A 215 8.80 10.95 12.72
N LYS A 216 10.11 11.03 12.48
CA LYS A 216 10.67 11.30 11.14
C LYS A 216 10.85 10.01 10.32
N ASN A 217 10.32 8.89 10.78
CA ASN A 217 10.49 7.60 10.13
C ASN A 217 9.61 7.51 8.87
N LYS A 218 10.21 7.08 7.75
CA LYS A 218 9.56 6.92 6.44
C LYS A 218 8.26 6.11 6.54
N ILE A 219 8.20 5.11 7.41
CA ILE A 219 7.05 4.22 7.48
C ILE A 219 5.72 4.91 7.83
N PHE A 220 5.76 5.94 8.69
CA PHE A 220 4.56 6.70 9.01
C PHE A 220 4.07 7.45 7.76
N ASN A 221 4.98 8.06 7.00
CA ASN A 221 4.64 8.71 5.74
C ASN A 221 4.11 7.72 4.71
N ASP A 222 4.69 6.52 4.60
CA ASP A 222 4.21 5.49 3.67
C ASP A 222 2.79 5.03 4.03
N ALA A 223 2.51 4.78 5.32
CA ALA A 223 1.17 4.42 5.79
C ALA A 223 0.14 5.51 5.50
N PHE A 224 0.48 6.78 5.77
CA PHE A 224 -0.41 7.90 5.48
C PHE A 224 -0.61 8.16 3.99
N TRP A 225 0.43 7.93 3.18
CA TRP A 225 0.33 8.01 1.73
C TRP A 225 -0.67 6.98 1.20
N LEU A 226 -0.58 5.72 1.66
CA LEU A 226 -1.52 4.65 1.28
C LEU A 226 -2.95 4.96 1.73
N TYR A 227 -3.12 5.51 2.94
CA TYR A 227 -4.42 5.96 3.41
C TYR A 227 -5.05 6.99 2.47
N ASN A 228 -4.24 7.95 1.99
CA ASN A 228 -4.67 9.09 1.18
C ASN A 228 -4.69 8.86 -0.33
N TYR A 229 -4.20 7.72 -0.83
CA TYR A 229 -4.14 7.43 -2.27
C TYR A 229 -5.49 7.63 -2.97
N GLU A 230 -5.56 8.42 -4.05
CA GLU A 230 -6.83 8.80 -4.70
C GLU A 230 -7.92 9.32 -3.73
N TYR A 231 -7.55 10.29 -2.89
CA TYR A 231 -8.36 10.79 -1.77
C TYR A 231 -9.85 11.04 -2.11
N LYS A 232 -10.74 10.12 -1.67
CA LYS A 232 -12.20 10.23 -1.76
C LYS A 232 -12.84 9.74 -0.46
N LYS A 233 -13.90 10.44 0.01
CA LYS A 233 -14.60 10.12 1.27
C LYS A 233 -15.03 8.65 1.41
N LYS A 234 -15.43 8.01 0.30
CA LYS A 234 -15.83 6.58 0.26
C LYS A 234 -14.69 5.61 0.57
N TYR A 235 -13.45 5.95 0.23
CA TYR A 235 -12.28 5.09 0.47
C TYR A 235 -11.78 5.24 1.90
N ARG A 236 -11.98 6.41 2.48
CA ARG A 236 -11.51 6.74 3.81
C ARG A 236 -12.04 5.82 4.91
N SER A 237 -13.34 5.51 4.88
CA SER A 237 -13.96 4.60 5.85
C SER A 237 -13.43 3.17 5.72
N LYS A 238 -13.12 2.73 4.48
CA LYS A 238 -12.54 1.41 4.22
C LYS A 238 -11.08 1.30 4.63
N ARG A 239 -10.35 2.43 4.64
CA ARG A 239 -8.90 2.47 4.88
C ARG A 239 -8.49 2.84 6.30
N VAL A 240 -9.45 3.09 7.19
CA VAL A 240 -9.19 3.50 8.58
C VAL A 240 -8.28 2.53 9.35
N GLY A 241 -8.29 1.24 8.97
CA GLY A 241 -7.42 0.25 9.60
C GLY A 241 -5.92 0.48 9.39
N ILE A 242 -5.52 1.23 8.36
CA ILE A 242 -4.14 1.69 8.23
C ILE A 242 -3.77 2.61 9.40
N LEU A 243 -4.68 3.51 9.81
CA LEU A 243 -4.46 4.40 10.95
C LEU A 243 -4.42 3.65 12.29
N TRP A 244 -5.19 2.55 12.42
CA TRP A 244 -5.15 1.69 13.60
C TRP A 244 -3.83 0.92 13.77
N SER A 245 -3.00 0.84 12.72
CA SER A 245 -1.66 0.25 12.80
C SER A 245 -0.61 1.21 13.37
N LEU A 246 -0.77 2.52 13.20
CA LEU A 246 0.22 3.54 13.61
C LEU A 246 0.59 3.48 15.10
N PRO A 247 -0.35 3.27 16.03
CA PRO A 247 -0.04 2.98 17.43
C PRO A 247 0.95 1.84 17.62
N ILE A 248 0.79 0.75 16.89
CA ILE A 248 1.68 -0.41 17.02
C ILE A 248 3.04 -0.12 16.38
N ILE A 249 3.05 0.56 15.22
CA ILE A 249 4.29 1.03 14.60
C ILE A 249 5.06 1.95 15.55
N SER A 250 4.37 2.79 16.32
CA SER A 250 4.99 3.70 17.30
C SER A 250 5.68 2.94 18.43
N ILE A 251 5.05 1.91 19.00
CA ILE A 251 5.69 1.07 20.03
C ILE A 251 6.84 0.26 19.43
N TYR A 252 6.65 -0.32 18.24
CA TYR A 252 7.70 -1.03 17.51
C TYR A 252 8.92 -0.16 17.21
N THR A 253 8.73 1.13 16.90
CA THR A 253 9.83 2.06 16.67
C THR A 253 10.72 2.25 17.92
N HIS A 254 10.15 2.10 19.12
CA HIS A 254 10.90 2.17 20.39
C HIS A 254 11.45 0.80 20.82
N LYS A 255 10.84 -0.30 20.36
CA LYS A 255 11.12 -1.68 20.77
C LYS A 255 11.23 -2.60 19.57
N SER A 256 12.16 -2.31 18.65
CA SER A 256 12.25 -3.01 17.36
C SER A 256 12.44 -4.52 17.49
N ASP A 257 13.11 -4.97 18.54
CA ASP A 257 13.49 -6.38 18.70
C ASP A 257 12.29 -7.29 19.05
N ILE A 258 11.13 -6.71 19.40
CA ILE A 258 9.92 -7.48 19.70
C ILE A 258 9.33 -8.16 18.47
N SER A 259 9.52 -7.59 17.28
CA SER A 259 8.94 -8.09 16.03
C SER A 259 10.04 -8.60 15.12
N LYS A 260 10.18 -9.93 15.08
CA LYS A 260 11.23 -10.64 14.32
C LYS A 260 10.84 -10.82 12.85
N GLY A 261 10.62 -9.72 12.13
CA GLY A 261 10.51 -9.69 10.66
C GLY A 261 9.73 -10.85 10.03
N TRP A 262 10.18 -11.28 8.86
CA TRP A 262 9.74 -12.50 8.19
C TRP A 262 10.54 -13.70 8.71
N SER A 263 9.85 -14.79 9.07
CA SER A 263 10.51 -16.03 9.48
C SER A 263 11.18 -16.74 8.30
N SER A 264 12.10 -17.67 8.57
CA SER A 264 12.75 -18.45 7.50
C SER A 264 11.75 -19.20 6.62
N LYS A 265 10.65 -19.72 7.21
CA LYS A 265 9.60 -20.41 6.45
C LYS A 265 8.86 -19.44 5.53
N GLU A 266 8.52 -18.26 6.03
CA GLU A 266 7.83 -17.23 5.25
C GLU A 266 8.73 -16.69 4.11
N ASN A 267 10.01 -16.43 4.41
CA ASN A 267 10.99 -16.03 3.41
C ASN A 267 11.17 -17.09 2.32
N ASN A 268 11.18 -18.38 2.67
CA ASN A 268 11.25 -19.45 1.67
C ASN A 268 10.04 -19.45 0.73
N VAL A 269 8.83 -19.18 1.24
CA VAL A 269 7.62 -19.05 0.41
C VAL A 269 7.73 -17.84 -0.51
N ILE A 270 8.13 -16.69 0.02
CA ILE A 270 8.30 -15.45 -0.76
C ILE A 270 9.34 -15.64 -1.86
N ALA A 271 10.51 -16.20 -1.53
CA ALA A 271 11.60 -16.47 -2.49
C ALA A 271 11.18 -17.46 -3.57
N LYS A 272 10.42 -18.51 -3.22
CA LYS A 272 9.90 -19.46 -4.21
C LYS A 272 8.93 -18.79 -5.17
N ILE A 273 8.04 -17.92 -4.68
CA ILE A 273 7.12 -17.16 -5.54
C ILE A 273 7.89 -16.21 -6.46
N GLU A 274 8.93 -15.56 -5.94
CA GLU A 274 9.82 -14.71 -6.72
C GLU A 274 10.46 -15.48 -7.89
N GLU A 275 11.05 -16.65 -7.59
CA GLU A 275 11.72 -17.52 -8.56
C GLU A 275 10.78 -17.97 -9.70
N ILE A 276 9.57 -18.41 -9.36
CA ILE A 276 8.64 -18.98 -10.35
C ILE A 276 7.74 -17.94 -11.03
N SER A 277 7.77 -16.68 -10.59
CA SER A 277 6.79 -15.64 -10.95
C SER A 277 6.54 -15.49 -12.45
N ILE A 278 7.60 -15.45 -13.26
CA ILE A 278 7.52 -15.26 -14.72
C ILE A 278 6.96 -16.50 -15.41
N ASN A 279 7.42 -17.69 -15.01
CA ASN A 279 6.90 -18.94 -15.56
C ASN A 279 5.42 -19.11 -15.23
N LEU A 280 5.06 -18.84 -13.97
CA LEU A 280 3.67 -18.86 -13.50
C LEU A 280 2.80 -17.88 -14.28
N TYR A 281 3.25 -16.64 -14.49
CA TYR A 281 2.53 -15.67 -15.31
C TYR A 281 2.26 -16.18 -16.74
N ASN A 282 3.27 -16.76 -17.39
CA ASN A 282 3.12 -17.29 -18.75
C ASN A 282 2.12 -18.45 -18.83
N GLU A 283 2.14 -19.36 -17.85
CA GLU A 283 1.17 -20.46 -17.75
C GLU A 283 -0.24 -19.94 -17.52
N LEU A 284 -0.40 -19.02 -16.56
CA LEU A 284 -1.70 -18.40 -16.26
C LEU A 284 -2.24 -17.63 -17.45
N ARG A 285 -1.39 -16.87 -18.15
CA ARG A 285 -1.76 -16.15 -19.38
C ARG A 285 -2.29 -17.10 -20.44
N ARG A 286 -1.59 -18.22 -20.72
CA ARG A 286 -2.05 -19.24 -21.68
C ARG A 286 -3.41 -19.82 -21.28
N LYS A 287 -3.58 -20.12 -19.99
CA LYS A 287 -4.85 -20.64 -19.45
C LYS A 287 -5.98 -19.62 -19.61
N ILE A 288 -5.74 -18.35 -19.28
CA ILE A 288 -6.74 -17.27 -19.39
C ILE A 288 -7.17 -17.07 -20.85
N ILE A 289 -6.23 -17.10 -21.80
CA ILE A 289 -6.54 -17.01 -23.24
C ILE A 289 -7.43 -18.19 -23.66
N LYS A 290 -7.08 -19.41 -23.26
CA LYS A 290 -7.87 -20.61 -23.57
C LYS A 290 -9.28 -20.56 -22.99
N ASP A 291 -9.42 -20.01 -21.79
CA ASP A 291 -10.71 -19.89 -21.08
C ASP A 291 -11.56 -18.70 -21.60
N ASN A 292 -11.00 -17.80 -22.42
CA ASN A 292 -11.68 -16.60 -22.94
C ASN A 292 -11.42 -16.39 -24.44
N PRO A 293 -11.66 -17.39 -25.31
CA PRO A 293 -11.32 -17.31 -26.74
C PRO A 293 -11.96 -16.09 -27.41
N ASP A 294 -13.22 -15.79 -27.10
CA ASP A 294 -14.01 -14.71 -27.68
C ASP A 294 -13.41 -13.30 -27.47
N LYS A 295 -12.58 -13.12 -26.45
CA LYS A 295 -11.89 -11.84 -26.18
C LYS A 295 -10.57 -11.70 -26.94
N PHE A 296 -10.04 -12.80 -27.46
CA PHE A 296 -8.70 -12.86 -28.08
C PHE A 296 -8.74 -13.39 -29.52
N GLU A 297 -9.89 -13.86 -30.01
CA GLU A 297 -10.11 -14.02 -31.44
C GLU A 297 -9.97 -12.65 -32.10
N LYS A 298 -8.96 -12.54 -32.97
CA LYS A 298 -8.86 -11.42 -33.90
C LYS A 298 -10.22 -11.35 -34.60
N LYS A 299 -10.93 -10.21 -34.48
CA LYS A 299 -12.01 -9.89 -35.41
C LYS A 299 -11.54 -10.33 -36.79
N ASN A 300 -12.25 -11.29 -37.37
CA ASN A 300 -11.98 -11.73 -38.74
C ASN A 300 -11.78 -10.47 -39.56
N LYS A 301 -10.67 -10.42 -40.31
CA LYS A 301 -10.31 -9.31 -41.19
C LYS A 301 -11.59 -8.81 -41.86
N ASP A 302 -12.15 -7.70 -41.37
CA ASP A 302 -13.09 -6.94 -42.17
C ASP A 302 -12.32 -6.68 -43.46
N GLU A 303 -12.87 -7.14 -44.58
CA GLU A 303 -12.28 -6.92 -45.89
C GLU A 303 -11.86 -5.45 -45.95
N VAL A 304 -10.55 -5.21 -45.98
CA VAL A 304 -10.04 -3.86 -46.09
C VAL A 304 -10.59 -3.34 -47.41
N ASP A 305 -11.56 -2.45 -47.30
CA ASP A 305 -12.26 -1.88 -48.44
C ASP A 305 -11.19 -1.33 -49.39
N LYS A 306 -11.09 -1.95 -50.57
CA LYS A 306 -10.00 -1.73 -51.54
C LYS A 306 -9.96 -0.30 -52.08
N TYR A 307 -10.90 0.55 -51.65
CA TYR A 307 -11.08 1.92 -52.10
C TYR A 307 -10.63 2.99 -51.08
N ASP A 308 -10.21 2.63 -49.86
CA ASP A 308 -9.63 3.59 -48.92
C ASP A 308 -8.08 3.63 -49.04
N GLY A 309 -7.62 4.46 -49.98
CA GLY A 309 -6.20 4.64 -50.28
C GLY A 309 -5.35 5.13 -49.11
N LEU A 310 -5.93 5.88 -48.15
CA LEU A 310 -5.21 6.36 -46.97
C LEU A 310 -4.95 5.22 -45.97
N LYS A 311 -5.95 4.35 -45.78
CA LYS A 311 -5.83 3.18 -44.89
C LYS A 311 -4.94 2.09 -45.50
N TYR A 312 -4.88 1.99 -46.82
CA TYR A 312 -3.93 1.13 -47.53
C TYR A 312 -2.49 1.61 -47.32
N ILE A 313 -2.20 2.90 -47.54
CA ILE A 313 -0.85 3.47 -47.38
C ILE A 313 -0.36 3.36 -45.93
N LEU A 314 -1.21 3.64 -44.94
CA LEU A 314 -0.83 3.55 -43.52
C LEU A 314 -0.50 2.12 -43.07
N ASN A 315 -1.06 1.10 -43.73
CA ASN A 315 -0.82 -0.30 -43.40
C ASN A 315 0.14 -1.00 -44.39
N PHE A 316 0.65 -0.27 -45.40
CA PHE A 316 1.54 -0.83 -46.41
C PHE A 316 2.96 -0.92 -45.85
N VAL A 317 3.40 -2.13 -45.53
CA VAL A 317 4.81 -2.42 -45.25
C VAL A 317 5.46 -2.85 -46.58
N PRO A 318 6.41 -2.08 -47.14
CA PRO A 318 7.03 -2.44 -48.41
C PRO A 318 7.83 -3.74 -48.25
N VAL A 319 7.52 -4.74 -49.07
CA VAL A 319 8.34 -5.95 -49.17
C VAL A 319 9.52 -5.63 -50.06
N VAL A 320 10.70 -5.49 -49.48
CA VAL A 320 11.95 -5.45 -50.23
C VAL A 320 12.19 -6.86 -50.76
N ASN A 321 11.95 -7.07 -52.05
CA ASN A 321 12.37 -8.29 -52.73
C ASN A 321 13.89 -8.31 -52.73
N TYR A 322 14.50 -9.03 -51.80
CA TYR A 322 15.86 -9.53 -51.99
C TYR A 322 15.78 -10.55 -53.10
N ILE A 323 16.10 -10.10 -54.32
CA ILE A 323 16.51 -10.99 -55.38
C ILE A 323 17.70 -11.77 -54.81
N ASN A 324 17.50 -13.06 -54.59
CA ASN A 324 18.57 -14.00 -54.27
C ASN A 324 19.48 -14.11 -55.51
N ASP A 325 20.38 -13.16 -55.69
CA ASP A 325 21.56 -13.40 -56.48
C ASP A 325 22.50 -14.26 -55.64
N LYS A 326 22.45 -15.56 -55.93
CA LYS A 326 23.52 -16.49 -55.62
C LYS A 326 24.80 -15.96 -56.26
N SER A 327 25.70 -15.39 -55.49
CA SER A 327 27.15 -15.64 -55.65
C SER A 327 27.97 -15.05 -54.51
N ASN A 328 28.57 -15.98 -53.76
CA ASN A 328 29.89 -15.93 -53.14
C ASN A 328 30.26 -14.82 -52.12
N ASP A 329 30.40 -15.32 -50.89
CA ASP A 329 31.51 -15.13 -49.97
C ASP A 329 31.83 -13.77 -49.35
N ASN A 330 31.81 -13.81 -48.02
CA ASN A 330 32.65 -13.07 -47.09
C ASN A 330 32.56 -11.54 -47.08
N SER A 331 31.75 -11.00 -46.17
CA SER A 331 32.31 -10.14 -45.10
C SER A 331 31.26 -9.69 -44.08
N TYR A 332 31.36 -10.25 -42.87
CA TYR A 332 30.99 -9.55 -41.65
C TYR A 332 31.71 -8.19 -41.61
N LYS A 333 31.00 -7.06 -41.79
CA LYS A 333 31.44 -5.74 -41.24
C LYS A 333 30.49 -4.54 -41.32
N ASN A 334 29.34 -4.55 -42.01
CA ASN A 334 28.63 -3.28 -42.32
C ASN A 334 27.36 -2.91 -41.52
N THR A 335 26.95 -3.66 -40.50
CA THR A 335 25.71 -3.34 -39.76
C THR A 335 25.88 -2.25 -38.69
N SER A 336 27.10 -1.88 -38.32
CA SER A 336 27.37 -0.87 -37.28
C SER A 336 27.45 0.56 -37.82
N GLN A 337 27.69 0.78 -39.12
CA GLN A 337 27.81 2.12 -39.70
C GLN A 337 26.46 2.73 -40.13
N ILE A 338 25.48 1.90 -40.53
CA ILE A 338 24.15 2.39 -40.98
C ILE A 338 23.31 2.91 -39.80
N ASN A 339 23.45 2.30 -38.61
CA ASN A 339 22.72 2.74 -37.41
C ASN A 339 23.28 4.02 -36.76
N ALA A 340 24.51 4.42 -37.11
CA ALA A 340 25.10 5.67 -36.63
C ALA A 340 24.58 6.89 -37.42
N GLN A 341 24.40 6.75 -38.74
CA GLN A 341 23.88 7.82 -39.60
C GLN A 341 22.42 8.19 -39.27
N ILE A 342 21.58 7.19 -38.95
CA ILE A 342 20.15 7.40 -38.62
C ILE A 342 19.98 8.12 -37.26
N LYS A 343 20.98 8.07 -36.36
CA LYS A 343 20.94 8.75 -35.06
C LYS A 343 21.29 10.24 -35.12
N GLU A 344 21.95 10.71 -36.17
CA GLU A 344 22.25 12.14 -36.36
C GLU A 344 21.07 12.90 -36.99
N ASP A 345 20.31 12.28 -37.89
CA ASP A 345 19.24 12.97 -38.62
C ASP A 345 17.96 13.22 -37.80
N ILE A 346 17.77 12.57 -36.64
CA ILE A 346 16.59 12.75 -35.79
C ILE A 346 16.76 13.91 -34.78
N ARG A 347 17.96 14.50 -34.65
CA ARG A 347 18.19 15.67 -33.76
C ARG A 347 17.75 17.02 -34.34
N HIS A 348 17.26 17.08 -35.58
CA HIS A 348 16.91 18.33 -36.27
C HIS A 348 15.42 18.57 -36.52
N ILE A 349 14.55 18.04 -35.66
CA ILE A 349 13.13 18.45 -35.66
C ILE A 349 12.77 18.95 -34.27
N SER A 350 13.00 20.25 -34.07
CA SER A 350 12.46 21.04 -32.97
C SER A 350 11.72 22.24 -33.56
N TYR A 351 10.45 22.38 -33.18
CA TYR A 351 9.82 23.62 -32.73
C TYR A 351 8.84 23.26 -31.62
#